data_AF-A0A1V4H745-F1
#
_entry.id   AF-A0A1V4H745-F1
#
_cell.length_a   1.000
_cell.length_b   1.000
_cell.length_c   1.000
_cell.angle_alpha   90.00
_cell.angle_beta   90.00
_cell.angle_gamma   90.00
#
_symmetry.space_group_name_H-M   'P 1'
#
loop_
_entity.id
_entity.type
_entity.pdbx_description
1 polymer ?
#
loop_
_entity_poly.entity_id
_entity_poly.type
_entity_poly.pdbx_seq_one_letter_code
_entity_poly.pdbx_strand_id
1 'polypeptide(L)'
;MEEKDQFLGFIGDYRIHDSKIEGILWENTNLTVALRSYEGEVVVFKFYGVQTINSNRPIGMMLNSVSEMKKNEPFRKFLFANWDEDDNASFEIVAEQVEFIV
;
A
#
# COMPACT_ATOMS: atom_id res chain seq x y z
N MET A 1 -21.77 -13.35 7.36
CA MET A 1 -21.59 -12.91 5.96
C MET A 1 -20.33 -12.08 5.97
N GLU A 2 -19.27 -12.50 5.28
CA GLU A 2 -18.15 -11.59 4.99
C GLU A 2 -18.74 -10.42 4.19
N GLU A 3 -18.70 -9.22 4.75
CA GLU A 3 -18.84 -8.04 3.90
C GLU A 3 -17.70 -8.12 2.89
N LYS A 4 -18.05 -8.17 1.60
CA LYS A 4 -17.03 -8.12 0.54
C LYS A 4 -16.20 -6.86 0.73
N ASP A 5 -14.87 -7.00 0.63
CA ASP A 5 -13.96 -5.86 0.59
C ASP A 5 -14.47 -4.88 -0.49
N GLN A 6 -15.02 -3.74 -0.06
CA GLN A 6 -15.61 -2.73 -0.93
C GLN A 6 -14.58 -1.63 -1.19
N PHE A 7 -14.32 -1.29 -2.45
CA PHE A 7 -13.46 -0.17 -2.79
C PHE A 7 -13.99 1.15 -2.21
N LEU A 8 -13.10 1.92 -1.56
CA LEU A 8 -13.40 3.24 -1.00
C LEU A 8 -12.81 4.38 -1.84
N GLY A 9 -11.57 4.21 -2.30
CA GLY A 9 -10.87 5.23 -3.08
C GLY A 9 -9.42 4.90 -3.33
N PHE A 10 -8.77 5.73 -4.14
CA PHE A 10 -7.31 5.72 -4.29
C PHE A 10 -6.66 6.62 -3.25
N ILE A 11 -5.49 6.23 -2.76
CA ILE A 11 -4.68 7.03 -1.82
C ILE A 11 -3.35 7.44 -2.44
N GLY A 12 -2.85 8.60 -2.03
CA GLY A 12 -1.68 9.24 -2.62
C GLY A 12 -2.06 10.24 -3.71
N ASP A 13 -1.05 10.70 -4.45
CA ASP A 13 -1.22 11.61 -5.58
C ASP A 13 -0.68 11.01 -6.89
N TYR A 14 -0.53 11.84 -7.92
CA TYR A 14 -0.09 11.42 -9.25
C TYR A 14 1.26 10.68 -9.26
N ARG A 15 2.09 10.86 -8.22
CA ARG A 15 3.42 10.25 -8.13
C ARG A 15 3.40 8.76 -7.81
N ILE A 16 2.24 8.20 -7.45
CA ILE A 16 2.07 6.77 -7.18
C ILE A 16 2.10 5.96 -8.47
N HIS A 17 1.54 6.50 -9.55
CA HIS A 17 1.55 5.82 -10.85
C HIS A 17 3.00 5.66 -11.34
N ASP A 18 3.35 4.45 -11.77
CA ASP A 18 4.71 4.04 -12.18
C ASP A 18 5.77 4.18 -11.07
N SER A 19 5.35 4.30 -9.80
CA SER A 19 6.28 4.28 -8.67
C SER A 19 6.71 2.86 -8.33
N LYS A 20 7.90 2.71 -7.74
CA LYS A 20 8.48 1.44 -7.35
C LYS A 20 8.63 1.37 -5.84
N ILE A 21 8.19 0.28 -5.20
CA ILE A 21 8.48 0.06 -3.78
C ILE A 21 9.99 -0.23 -3.62
N GLU A 22 10.69 0.60 -2.85
CA GLU A 22 12.13 0.46 -2.61
C GLU A 22 12.46 -0.02 -1.21
N GLY A 23 11.61 0.27 -0.24
CA GLY A 23 11.87 -0.06 1.16
C GLY A 23 10.59 -0.29 1.94
N ILE A 24 10.65 -1.26 2.85
CA ILE A 24 9.60 -1.53 3.82
C ILE A 24 10.27 -1.65 5.18
N LEU A 25 9.85 -0.83 6.14
CA LEU A 25 10.30 -0.89 7.52
C LEU A 25 9.10 -1.15 8.42
N TRP A 26 9.12 -2.27 9.13
CA TRP A 26 8.07 -2.65 10.06
C TRP A 26 8.62 -2.67 11.48
N GLU A 27 8.07 -1.82 12.34
CA GLU A 27 8.45 -1.72 13.74
C GLU A 27 7.21 -1.70 14.62
N ASN A 28 7.09 -2.67 15.53
CA ASN A 28 5.91 -2.86 16.37
C ASN A 28 4.63 -2.99 15.53
N THR A 29 3.74 -2.00 15.62
CA THR A 29 2.46 -1.91 14.89
C THR A 29 2.50 -0.87 13.78
N ASN A 30 3.66 -0.32 13.44
CA ASN A 30 3.81 0.74 12.46
C ASN A 30 4.63 0.25 11.26
N LEU A 31 4.11 0.51 10.06
CA LEU A 31 4.74 0.12 8.81
C LEU A 31 5.02 1.36 7.97
N THR A 32 6.27 1.52 7.54
CA THR A 32 6.67 2.54 6.59
C THR A 32 6.99 1.88 5.26
N VAL A 33 6.35 2.34 4.18
CA VAL A 33 6.58 1.89 2.81
C VAL A 33 7.16 3.07 2.04
N ALA A 34 8.40 2.95 1.59
CA ALA A 34 9.08 3.95 0.78
C ALA A 34 9.01 3.54 -0.69
N LEU A 35 8.60 4.48 -1.52
CA LEU A 35 8.46 4.32 -2.95
C LEU A 35 9.32 5.37 -3.64
N ARG A 36 9.80 5.04 -4.84
CA ARG A 36 10.41 6.00 -5.74
C ARG A 36 9.48 6.26 -6.91
N SER A 37 9.10 7.51 -7.13
CA SER A 37 8.29 7.92 -8.27
C SER A 37 9.08 7.77 -9.58
N TYR A 38 8.37 7.83 -10.70
CA TYR A 38 9.01 7.86 -12.03
C TYR A 38 10.02 9.01 -12.19
N GLU A 39 9.75 10.16 -11.57
CA GLU A 39 10.64 11.33 -11.58
C GLU A 39 11.81 11.21 -10.58
N GLY A 40 11.87 10.12 -9.80
CA GLY A 40 12.96 9.82 -8.87
C GLY A 40 12.76 10.34 -7.44
N GLU A 41 11.64 11.00 -7.16
CA GLU A 41 11.27 11.49 -5.83
C GLU A 41 10.95 10.32 -4.89
N VAL A 42 11.18 10.50 -3.60
CA VAL A 42 10.79 9.51 -2.59
C VAL A 42 9.45 9.91 -2.02
N VAL A 43 8.46 9.02 -2.15
CA VAL A 43 7.15 9.15 -1.52
C VAL A 43 6.96 8.04 -0.51
N VAL A 44 6.30 8.34 0.61
CA VAL A 44 6.24 7.44 1.76
C VAL A 44 4.81 7.26 2.24
N PHE A 45 4.39 6.00 2.40
CA PHE A 45 3.20 5.68 3.19
C PHE A 45 3.62 5.25 4.59
N LYS A 46 2.97 5.83 5.60
CA LYS A 46 3.04 5.35 6.98
C LYS A 46 1.70 4.77 7.39
N PHE A 47 1.71 3.55 7.88
CA PHE A 47 0.55 2.88 8.41
C PHE A 47 0.72 2.70 9.92
N TYR A 48 -0.34 2.98 10.66
CA TYR A 48 -0.38 2.85 12.12
C TYR A 48 -1.46 1.85 12.54
N GLY A 49 -1.19 1.11 13.62
CA GLY A 49 -2.11 0.06 14.07
C GLY A 49 -2.23 -1.08 13.05
N VAL A 50 -1.11 -1.47 12.44
CA VAL A 50 -1.07 -2.55 11.44
C VAL A 50 -1.43 -3.87 12.10
N GLN A 51 -2.51 -4.46 11.61
CA GLN A 51 -3.02 -5.77 12.07
C GLN A 51 -2.46 -6.90 11.22
N THR A 52 -2.34 -6.71 9.91
CA THR A 52 -1.94 -7.77 8.97
C THR A 52 -1.20 -7.18 7.79
N ILE A 53 -0.17 -7.91 7.35
CA ILE A 53 0.58 -7.65 6.11
C ILE A 53 0.54 -8.94 5.31
N ASN A 54 -0.08 -8.91 4.14
CA ASN A 54 0.01 -10.00 3.16
C ASN A 54 0.95 -9.53 2.06
N SER A 55 2.07 -10.23 1.87
CA SER A 55 3.06 -9.83 0.89
C SER A 55 3.65 -11.01 0.14
N ASN A 56 3.91 -10.79 -1.15
CA ASN A 56 4.70 -11.66 -1.99
C ASN A 56 5.62 -10.79 -2.83
N ARG A 57 6.92 -10.82 -2.54
CA ARG A 57 7.97 -10.05 -3.24
C ARG A 57 7.59 -8.56 -3.49
N PRO A 58 7.19 -7.79 -2.47
CA PRO A 58 6.71 -6.42 -2.67
C PRO A 58 7.82 -5.45 -3.08
N ILE A 59 9.07 -5.69 -2.67
CA ILE A 59 10.20 -4.84 -3.04
C ILE A 59 10.46 -4.98 -4.54
N GLY A 60 10.50 -3.83 -5.20
CA GLY A 60 10.69 -3.72 -6.63
C GLY A 60 9.41 -3.77 -7.46
N MET A 61 8.27 -4.02 -6.83
CA MET A 61 6.95 -3.96 -7.46
C MET A 61 6.69 -2.54 -7.95
N MET A 62 6.36 -2.42 -9.24
CA MET A 62 5.92 -1.17 -9.86
C MET A 62 4.41 -1.03 -9.67
N LEU A 63 3.95 0.16 -9.33
CA LEU A 63 2.57 0.37 -8.92
C LEU A 63 1.79 1.07 -10.01
N ASN A 64 0.59 0.57 -10.25
CA ASN A 64 -0.44 1.32 -10.94
C ASN A 64 -1.12 2.29 -9.96
N SER A 65 -1.51 1.79 -8.79
CA SER A 65 -2.18 2.59 -7.75
C SER A 65 -2.07 1.97 -6.36
N VAL A 66 -2.47 2.74 -5.33
CA VAL A 66 -2.78 2.20 -4.01
C VAL A 66 -4.25 2.47 -3.71
N SER A 67 -5.00 1.41 -3.43
CA SER A 67 -6.44 1.46 -3.18
C SER A 67 -6.76 1.24 -1.71
N GLU A 68 -7.62 2.07 -1.14
CA GLU A 68 -8.25 1.84 0.15
C GLU A 68 -9.55 1.04 -0.04
N MET A 69 -9.74 0.02 0.78
CA MET A 69 -10.88 -0.88 0.79
C MET A 69 -11.49 -0.96 2.20
N LYS A 70 -12.81 -1.15 2.22
CA LYS A 70 -13.58 -1.35 3.45
C LYS A 70 -13.07 -2.59 4.17
N LYS A 71 -12.89 -2.43 5.48
CA LYS A 71 -12.65 -3.50 6.45
C LYS A 71 -13.46 -3.18 7.70
N ASN A 72 -13.57 -4.15 8.61
CA ASN A 72 -14.25 -3.95 9.89
C ASN A 72 -13.56 -2.83 10.68
N GLU A 73 -14.33 -1.84 11.11
CA GLU A 73 -13.82 -0.74 11.92
C GLU A 73 -13.11 -1.27 13.20
N PRO A 74 -12.01 -0.64 13.63
CA PRO A 74 -11.42 0.61 13.13
C PRO A 74 -10.51 0.44 11.89
N PHE A 75 -10.43 -0.75 11.29
CA PHE A 75 -9.45 -1.04 10.25
C PHE A 75 -9.92 -0.68 8.84
N ARG A 76 -8.94 -0.48 7.96
CA ARG A 76 -9.05 -0.40 6.51
C ARG A 76 -8.04 -1.35 5.87
N LYS A 77 -8.34 -1.81 4.66
CA LYS A 77 -7.42 -2.60 3.84
C LYS A 77 -6.84 -1.71 2.76
N PHE A 78 -5.53 -1.81 2.54
CA PHE A 78 -4.79 -1.05 1.55
C PHE A 78 -4.15 -2.03 0.57
N LEU A 79 -4.48 -1.92 -0.70
CA LEU A 79 -4.00 -2.78 -1.77
C LEU A 79 -3.06 -1.98 -2.68
N PHE A 80 -1.82 -2.43 -2.78
CA PHE A 80 -0.83 -1.89 -3.72
C PHE A 80 -0.97 -2.68 -5.01
N ALA A 81 -1.59 -2.07 -6.01
CA ALA A 81 -1.87 -2.73 -7.28
C ALA A 81 -0.60 -2.80 -8.12
N ASN A 82 -0.13 -4.03 -8.38
CA ASN A 82 0.98 -4.26 -9.29
C ASN A 82 0.60 -3.77 -10.69
N TRP A 83 1.53 -3.06 -11.33
CA TRP A 83 1.40 -2.63 -12.71
C TRP A 83 1.56 -3.80 -13.70
N ASP A 84 2.39 -4.80 -13.35
CA ASP A 84 2.62 -5.99 -14.17
C ASP A 84 1.58 -7.08 -13.86
N GLU A 85 0.65 -7.30 -14.79
CA GLU A 85 -0.42 -8.31 -14.66
C GLU A 85 0.08 -9.76 -14.77
N ASP A 86 1.27 -9.97 -15.35
CA ASP A 86 1.88 -11.29 -15.50
C ASP A 86 2.77 -11.66 -14.29
N ASP A 87 3.12 -10.68 -13.44
CA ASP A 87 3.89 -10.89 -12.21
C ASP A 87 2.98 -11.14 -11.00
N ASN A 88 3.30 -12.16 -10.21
CA ASN A 88 2.55 -12.51 -9.01
C ASN A 88 2.96 -11.71 -7.75
N ALA A 89 3.80 -10.68 -7.90
CA ALA A 89 4.13 -9.78 -6.79
C ALA A 89 2.85 -9.11 -6.26
N SER A 90 2.72 -9.08 -4.93
CA SER A 90 1.52 -8.55 -4.27
C SER A 90 1.85 -7.95 -2.92
N PHE A 91 1.09 -6.92 -2.56
CA PHE A 91 1.26 -6.25 -1.28
C PHE A 91 -0.06 -5.66 -0.77
N GLU A 92 -0.50 -6.16 0.38
CA GLU A 92 -1.71 -5.73 1.05
C GLU A 92 -1.44 -5.47 2.54
N ILE A 93 -2.05 -4.42 3.07
CA ILE A 93 -1.92 -4.02 4.46
C ILE A 93 -3.30 -3.83 5.06
N VAL A 94 -3.52 -4.31 6.29
CA VAL A 94 -4.68 -3.95 7.10
C VAL A 94 -4.20 -3.11 8.28
N ALA A 95 -4.68 -1.87 8.40
CA ALA A 95 -4.25 -0.92 9.41
C ALA A 95 -5.39 0.01 9.84
N GLU A 96 -5.23 0.69 10.97
CA GLU A 96 -6.20 1.66 11.49
C GLU A 96 -6.12 2.99 10.76
N GLN A 97 -4.89 3.42 10.40
CA GLN A 97 -4.63 4.73 9.83
C GLN A 97 -3.53 4.66 8.77
N VAL A 98 -3.58 5.58 7.82
CA VAL A 98 -2.54 5.79 6.81
C VAL A 98 -2.23 7.28 6.67
N GLU A 99 -0.96 7.60 6.50
CA GLU A 99 -0.46 8.92 6.10
C GLU A 99 0.36 8.78 4.82
N PHE A 100 0.13 9.69 3.87
CA PHE A 100 0.93 9.82 2.65
C PHE A 100 1.80 11.07 2.76
N ILE A 101 3.11 10.89 2.63
CA ILE A 101 4.14 11.92 2.84
C ILE A 101 5.01 12.01 1.59
N VAL A 102 5.32 13.26 1.24
CA VAL A 102 6.00 13.66 0.01
C VAL A 102 7.09 14.66 0.28
#